data_AF-A0AB74HES6-F1
#
_entry.id   AF-A0AB74HES6-F1
#
_cell.length_a   1.000
_cell.length_b   1.000
_cell.length_c   1.000
_cell.angle_alpha   90.00
_cell.angle_beta   90.00
_cell.angle_gamma   90.00
#
_symmetry.space_group_name_H-M   'P 1'
#
loop_
_entity.id
_entity.type
_entity.pdbx_description
1 polymer ?
#
loop_
_entity_poly.entity_id
_entity_poly.type
_entity_poly.pdbx_seq_one_letter_code
_entity_poly.pdbx_strand_id
1 'polypeptide(L)'
;MAGFEGLEDAGLVKGPQEKATETFITAYREGKESNPMADFIYSSMLSIARNIDVQNARGREISRNMTSLLGYIQQLEAMYEGVDDDEELAGLLQEAAR
;
A
#
# COMPACT_ATOMS: atom_id res chain seq x y z
N MET A 1 -15.81 13.12 -33.07
CA MET A 1 -15.32 11.75 -32.78
C MET A 1 -13.87 11.89 -32.32
N ALA A 2 -13.68 12.22 -31.04
CA ALA A 2 -12.35 12.32 -30.43
C ALA A 2 -11.88 10.92 -30.00
N GLY A 3 -10.56 10.71 -30.02
CA GLY A 3 -9.90 9.43 -30.18
C GLY A 3 -10.03 8.42 -29.05
N PHE A 4 -10.08 7.14 -29.44
CA PHE A 4 -9.50 5.98 -28.78
C PHE A 4 -9.38 5.99 -27.23
N GLU A 5 -10.50 6.22 -26.55
CA GLU A 5 -10.77 5.70 -25.20
C GLU A 5 -11.02 4.17 -25.32
N GLY A 6 -9.97 3.39 -25.56
CA GLY A 6 -10.14 1.97 -25.91
C GLY A 6 -8.87 1.11 -26.03
N LEU A 7 -7.73 1.56 -25.49
CA LEU A 7 -6.51 0.74 -25.33
C LEU A 7 -6.22 0.49 -23.84
N GLU A 8 -7.26 0.49 -23.00
CA GLU A 8 -7.12 0.61 -21.55
C GLU A 8 -6.65 -0.66 -20.83
N ASP A 9 -6.55 -1.83 -21.50
CA ASP A 9 -6.13 -3.06 -20.79
C ASP A 9 -5.38 -4.13 -21.62
N ALA A 10 -5.07 -3.88 -22.89
CA ALA A 10 -4.38 -4.85 -23.75
C ALA A 10 -2.85 -4.63 -23.75
N GLY A 11 -2.17 -4.99 -22.65
CA GLY A 11 -0.70 -5.14 -22.64
C GLY A 11 0.10 -4.17 -21.76
N LEU A 12 -0.49 -3.60 -20.70
CA LEU A 12 0.26 -2.80 -19.71
C LEU A 12 1.22 -3.70 -18.93
N VAL A 13 2.48 -3.75 -19.36
CA VAL A 13 3.57 -4.28 -18.55
C VAL A 13 3.66 -3.43 -17.29
N LYS A 14 3.38 -4.02 -16.12
CA LYS A 14 3.51 -3.33 -14.83
C LYS A 14 4.89 -2.71 -14.71
N GLY A 15 4.91 -1.43 -14.35
CA GLY A 15 6.14 -0.70 -14.13
C GLY A 15 6.88 -1.20 -12.87
N PRO A 16 8.14 -0.78 -12.69
CA PRO A 16 8.95 -1.23 -11.57
C PRO A 16 8.35 -0.83 -10.21
N GLN A 17 7.77 0.36 -10.07
CA GLN A 17 7.19 0.81 -8.81
C GLN A 17 5.93 0.02 -8.48
N GLU A 18 5.05 -0.20 -9.46
CA GLU A 18 3.85 -1.04 -9.26
C GLU A 18 4.21 -2.45 -8.79
N LYS A 19 5.18 -3.10 -9.43
CA LYS A 19 5.66 -4.44 -9.02
C LYS A 19 6.21 -4.46 -7.59
N ALA A 20 7.02 -3.46 -7.23
CA ALA A 20 7.58 -3.34 -5.89
C ALA A 20 6.47 -3.14 -4.85
N THR A 21 5.50 -2.28 -5.16
CA THR A 21 4.35 -2.02 -4.28
C THR A 21 3.45 -3.25 -4.12
N GLU A 22 3.21 -4.04 -5.18
CA GLU A 22 2.48 -5.32 -5.07
C GLU A 22 3.20 -6.34 -4.18
N THR A 23 4.53 -6.44 -4.34
CA THR A 23 5.35 -7.33 -3.53
C THR A 23 5.30 -6.91 -2.05
N PHE A 24 5.45 -5.61 -1.79
CA PHE A 24 5.31 -5.04 -0.45
C PHE A 24 3.95 -5.35 0.16
N ILE A 25 2.85 -5.06 -0.55
CA ILE A 25 1.48 -5.29 -0.04
C ILE A 25 1.27 -6.77 0.27
N THR A 26 1.73 -7.67 -0.60
CA THR A 26 1.58 -9.12 -0.40
C THR A 26 2.28 -9.57 0.88
N ALA A 27 3.55 -9.20 1.06
CA ALA A 27 4.31 -9.53 2.26
C ALA A 27 3.75 -8.84 3.51
N TYR A 28 3.33 -7.58 3.39
CA TYR A 28 2.83 -6.80 4.51
C TYR A 28 1.48 -7.33 5.00
N ARG A 29 0.62 -7.86 4.13
CA ARG A 29 -0.68 -8.44 4.52
C ARG A 29 -0.56 -9.81 5.15
N GLU A 30 0.56 -10.50 4.96
CA GLU A 30 0.75 -11.86 5.48
C GLU A 30 0.63 -11.87 7.01
N GLY A 31 -0.21 -12.76 7.54
CA GLY A 31 -0.46 -12.89 8.98
C GLY A 31 -1.38 -11.82 9.60
N LYS A 32 -1.82 -10.81 8.83
CA LYS A 32 -2.71 -9.75 9.34
C LYS A 32 -4.18 -10.06 9.10
N GLU A 33 -5.05 -9.67 10.04
CA GLU A 33 -6.49 -9.76 9.86
C GLU A 33 -6.97 -8.88 8.70
N SER A 34 -8.07 -9.30 8.06
CA SER A 34 -8.71 -8.53 7.00
C SER A 34 -9.25 -7.21 7.55
N ASN A 35 -8.76 -6.10 7.00
CA ASN A 35 -9.14 -4.76 7.41
C ASN A 35 -9.53 -3.92 6.18
N PRO A 36 -10.81 -3.50 6.04
CA PRO A 36 -11.28 -2.72 4.90
C PRO A 36 -10.55 -1.39 4.72
N MET A 37 -10.10 -0.76 5.81
CA MET A 37 -9.30 0.47 5.73
C MET A 37 -7.91 0.18 5.15
N ALA A 38 -7.26 -0.90 5.60
CA ALA A 38 -5.99 -1.33 5.02
C ALA A 38 -6.14 -1.66 3.53
N ASP A 39 -7.21 -2.34 3.13
CA ASP A 39 -7.51 -2.64 1.72
C ASP A 39 -7.67 -1.38 0.84
N PHE A 40 -8.29 -0.34 1.38
CA PHE A 40 -8.37 0.97 0.72
C PHE A 40 -6.99 1.62 0.56
N ILE A 41 -6.15 1.54 1.60
CA ILE A 41 -4.78 2.08 1.54
C ILE A 41 -3.92 1.30 0.53
N TYR A 42 -3.98 -0.04 0.51
CA TYR A 42 -3.29 -0.88 -0.48
C TYR A 42 -3.67 -0.49 -1.92
N SER A 43 -4.97 -0.28 -2.16
CA SER A 43 -5.47 0.17 -3.47
C SER A 43 -4.93 1.55 -3.86
N SER A 44 -4.87 2.46 -2.88
CA SER A 44 -4.31 3.81 -3.06
C SER A 44 -2.81 3.78 -3.38
N MET A 45 -2.05 2.90 -2.70
CA MET A 45 -0.63 2.69 -2.96
C MET A 45 -0.37 2.20 -4.39
N LEU A 46 -1.16 1.25 -4.90
CA LEU A 46 -1.02 0.76 -6.28
C LEU A 46 -1.32 1.86 -7.31
N SER A 47 -2.33 2.69 -7.06
CA SER A 47 -2.65 3.84 -7.91
C SER A 47 -1.49 4.85 -7.99
N ILE A 48 -0.89 5.17 -6.84
CA ILE A 48 0.27 6.06 -6.79
C ILE A 48 1.50 5.43 -7.46
N ALA A 49 1.73 4.13 -7.27
CA ALA A 49 2.83 3.42 -7.89
C ALA A 49 2.76 3.47 -9.43
N ARG A 50 1.56 3.25 -10.01
CA ARG A 50 1.33 3.42 -11.45
C ARG A 50 1.60 4.85 -11.92
N ASN A 51 1.20 5.86 -11.14
CA ASN A 51 1.48 7.26 -11.46
C ASN A 51 2.98 7.58 -11.45
N ILE A 52 3.72 7.03 -10.48
CA ILE A 52 5.18 7.13 -10.42
C ILE A 52 5.80 6.52 -11.67
N ASP A 53 5.40 5.31 -12.05
CA ASP A 53 5.93 4.64 -13.24
C ASP A 53 5.68 5.46 -14.52
N VAL A 54 4.47 5.97 -14.71
CA VAL A 54 4.11 6.81 -15.88
C VAL A 54 4.88 8.12 -15.89
N GLN A 55 5.09 8.76 -14.74
CA GLN A 55 5.84 10.01 -14.64
C GLN A 55 7.34 9.79 -14.86
N ASN A 56 7.90 8.77 -14.22
CA ASN A 56 9.31 8.41 -14.32
C ASN A 56 9.69 8.03 -15.76
N ALA A 57 8.86 7.24 -16.45
CA ALA A 57 9.06 6.90 -17.86
C ALA A 57 9.06 8.12 -18.79
N ARG A 58 8.45 9.24 -18.37
CA ARG A 58 8.43 10.52 -19.10
C ARG A 58 9.51 11.50 -18.62
N GLY A 59 10.42 11.08 -17.73
CA GLY A 59 11.45 11.93 -17.14
C GLY A 59 10.90 13.05 -16.27
N ARG A 60 9.69 12.88 -15.73
CA ARG A 60 9.04 13.89 -14.88
C ARG A 60 9.38 13.66 -13.42
N GLU A 61 9.31 14.73 -12.65
CA GLU A 61 9.49 14.75 -11.21
C GLU A 61 8.40 13.90 -10.52
N ILE A 62 8.79 13.13 -9.49
CA ILE A 62 7.93 12.13 -8.81
C ILE A 62 7.88 12.31 -7.29
N SER A 63 8.56 13.31 -6.70
CA SER A 63 8.72 13.43 -5.25
C SER A 63 7.38 13.54 -4.54
N ARG A 64 6.41 14.28 -5.10
CA ARG A 64 5.07 14.37 -4.52
C ARG A 64 4.38 13.01 -4.41
N ASN A 65 4.46 12.20 -5.47
CA ASN A 65 3.88 10.86 -5.46
C ASN A 65 4.64 9.95 -4.49
N MET A 66 5.97 10.06 -4.41
CA MET A 66 6.78 9.34 -3.43
C MET A 66 6.41 9.71 -1.99
N THR A 67 6.21 11.01 -1.70
CA THR A 67 5.74 11.47 -0.38
C THR A 67 4.39 10.87 -0.03
N SER A 68 3.44 10.83 -0.98
CA SER A 68 2.15 10.17 -0.76
C SER A 68 2.30 8.67 -0.51
N LEU A 69 3.14 7.97 -1.27
CA LEU A 69 3.38 6.53 -1.10
C LEU A 69 3.97 6.22 0.28
N LEU A 70 4.97 6.99 0.71
CA LEU A 70 5.56 6.85 2.05
C LEU A 70 4.55 7.15 3.16
N GLY A 71 3.70 8.16 2.97
CA GLY A 71 2.64 8.47 3.92
C GLY A 71 1.62 7.34 4.10
N TYR A 72 1.28 6.63 3.03
CA TYR A 72 0.42 5.43 3.13
C TYR A 72 1.09 4.28 3.88
N ILE A 73 2.40 4.07 3.69
CA ILE A 73 3.15 3.06 4.44
C ILE A 73 3.13 3.39 5.94
N GLN A 74 3.37 4.64 6.32
CA GLN A 74 3.32 5.08 7.71
C GLN A 74 1.92 4.93 8.33
N GLN A 75 0.86 5.20 7.55
CA GLN A 75 -0.52 4.98 8.00
C GLN A 75 -0.82 3.50 8.26
N LEU A 76 -0.28 2.60 7.43
CA LEU A 76 -0.40 1.16 7.65
C LEU A 76 0.36 0.73 8.91
N GLU A 77 1.60 1.18 9.08
CA GLU A 77 2.40 0.89 10.29
C GLU A 77 1.66 1.32 11.55
N ALA A 78 1.18 2.57 11.61
CA ALA A 78 0.43 3.08 12.77
C ALA A 78 -0.89 2.33 13.04
N MET A 79 -1.51 1.73 12.02
CA MET A 79 -2.75 0.96 12.18
C MET A 79 -2.52 -0.38 12.87
N TYR A 80 -1.34 -0.99 12.65
CA TYR A 80 -1.01 -2.32 13.19
C TYR A 80 -0.10 -2.26 14.42
N GLU A 81 0.64 -1.16 14.64
CA GLU A 81 1.49 -0.96 15.83
C GLU A 81 0.67 -0.99 17.14
N GLY A 82 -0.58 -0.50 17.12
CA GLY A 82 -1.46 -0.54 18.30
C GLY A 82 -2.12 -1.91 18.57
N VAL A 83 -2.04 -2.88 17.65
CA VAL A 83 -2.68 -4.19 17.82
C VAL A 83 -1.77 -5.14 18.60
N ASP A 84 -0.47 -5.15 18.31
CA ASP A 84 0.50 -6.05 18.96
C ASP A 84 0.71 -5.66 20.45
N ASP A 85 0.79 -4.36 20.75
CA ASP A 85 0.95 -3.86 22.13
C ASP A 85 -0.25 -4.22 23.02
N ASP A 86 -1.47 -4.17 22.47
CA ASP A 86 -2.71 -4.47 23.20
C ASP A 86 -2.86 -5.98 23.46
N GLU A 87 -2.45 -6.85 22.53
CA GLU A 87 -2.46 -8.30 22.74
C GLU A 87 -1.42 -8.75 23.79
N GLU A 88 -0.20 -8.20 23.74
CA GLU A 88 0.84 -8.49 24.74
C GLU A 88 0.40 -8.02 26.13
N LEU A 89 -0.11 -6.79 26.24
CA LEU A 89 -0.60 -6.23 27.50
C LEU A 89 -1.79 -7.04 28.04
N ALA A 90 -2.74 -7.46 27.18
CA ALA A 90 -3.86 -8.30 27.58
C ALA A 90 -3.38 -9.66 28.13
N GLY A 91 -2.37 -10.27 27.50
CA GLY A 91 -1.73 -11.50 27.97
C GLY A 91 -1.12 -11.34 29.37
N LEU A 92 -0.31 -10.29 29.57
CA LEU A 92 0.33 -9.99 30.86
C LEU A 92 -0.69 -9.72 31.98
N LEU A 93 -1.76 -8.99 31.68
CA LEU A 93 -2.84 -8.73 32.64
C LEU A 93 -3.57 -10.01 33.03
N GLN A 94 -3.76 -10.93 32.08
CA GLN A 94 -4.42 -12.21 32.34
C GLN A 94 -3.56 -13.17 33.15
N GLU A 95 -2.23 -13.14 32.98
CA GLU A 95 -1.28 -13.87 33.83
C GLU A 95 -1.23 -13.29 35.26
N ALA A 96 -1.21 -11.98 35.41
CA ALA A 96 -1.18 -11.32 36.72
C ALA A 96 -2.49 -11.51 37.53
N ALA A 97 -3.59 -11.83 36.85
CA ALA A 97 -4.90 -12.08 37.47
C ALA A 97 -5.12 -13.56 37.88
N ARG A 98 -4.16 -14.46 37.61
CA ARG A 98 -4.16 -15.86 38.09
C ARG A 98 -3.43 -15.99 39.42
#